data_AF-A0A168AG19-F1
#
_entry.id   AF-A0A168AG19-F1
#
_cell.length_a   1.000
_cell.length_b   1.000
_cell.length_c   1.000
_cell.angle_alpha   90.00
_cell.angle_beta   90.00
_cell.angle_gamma   90.00
#
_symmetry.space_group_name_H-M   'P 1'
#
loop_
_entity.id
_entity.type
_entity.pdbx_description
1 polymer ?
#
loop_
_entity_poly.entity_id
_entity_poly.type
_entity_poly.pdbx_seq_one_letter_code
_entity_poly.pdbx_strand_id
1 'polypeptide(L)' 'MDIKYNQTTASIEIKDGLKNHFFIVKLLLIITFINAVLNLSNAQVAFGFMKIIWLFIGMVAAFGLRNYFF' A
#
# COMPACT_ATOMS: atom_id res chain seq x y z
N MET A 1 21.44 -2.89 2.33
CA MET A 1 21.47 -2.88 3.80
C MET A 1 22.84 -2.37 4.22
N ASP A 2 22.93 -1.15 4.74
CA ASP A 2 24.17 -0.60 5.29
C ASP A 2 24.02 -0.53 6.82
N ILE A 3 24.85 -1.28 7.53
CA ILE A 3 24.79 -1.41 8.99
C ILE A 3 25.96 -0.62 9.54
N LYS A 4 25.69 0.58 10.06
CA LYS A 4 26.71 1.42 10.71
C LYS A 4 26.46 1.44 12.22
N TYR A 5 27.50 1.10 12.96
CA TYR A 5 27.50 1.20 14.41
C TYR A 5 27.79 2.65 14.81
N ASN A 6 26.80 3.32 15.40
CA ASN A 6 26.97 4.66 15.94
C ASN A 6 27.56 4.56 17.35
N GLN A 7 28.87 4.84 17.46
CA GLN A 7 29.60 4.77 18.74
C GLN A 7 29.15 5.84 19.75
N THR A 8 28.55 6.93 19.29
CA THR A 8 28.16 8.06 20.14
C THR A 8 26.86 7.81 20.90
N THR A 9 25.94 7.04 20.29
CA THR A 9 24.63 6.68 20.88
C THR A 9 24.53 5.20 21.25
N ALA A 10 25.61 4.42 21.07
CA ALA A 10 25.62 2.96 21.21
C ALA A 10 24.44 2.30 20.47
N SER A 11 24.09 2.83 19.30
CA SER A 11 22.95 2.38 18.50
C SER A 11 23.42 1.86 17.14
N ILE A 12 22.76 0.80 16.67
CA ILE A 12 22.98 0.26 15.33
C ILE A 12 22.00 0.99 14.40
N GLU A 13 22.52 1.92 13.59
CA GLU A 13 21.73 2.54 12.53
C GLU A 13 21.73 1.61 11.31
N ILE A 14 20.59 0.95 11.10
CA ILE A 14 20.34 0.15 9.91
C ILE A 14 19.65 1.06 8.89
N LYS A 15 20.42 1.63 7.96
CA LYS A 15 19.86 2.30 6.78
C LYS A 15 19.53 1.24 5.75
N ASP A 16 18.28 0.81 5.76
CA ASP A 16 17.75 -0.14 4.79
C ASP A 16 16.75 0.54 3.86
N GLY A 17 17.17 0.78 2.62
CA GLY A 17 16.30 1.31 1.57
C GLY A 17 15.11 0.40 1.26
N LEU A 18 15.23 -0.90 1.57
CA LEU A 18 14.17 -1.88 1.37
C LEU A 18 12.97 -1.60 2.29
N LYS A 19 13.20 -1.24 3.56
CA LYS A 19 12.14 -0.83 4.50
C LYS A 19 11.37 0.38 3.99
N ASN A 20 12.06 1.36 3.40
CA ASN A 20 11.43 2.55 2.84
C ASN A 20 10.58 2.20 1.59
N HIS A 21 11.06 1.30 0.73
CA HIS A 21 10.30 0.83 -0.43
C HIS A 21 9.04 0.06 -0.02
N PHE A 22 9.14 -0.82 0.99
CA PHE A 22 7.98 -1.52 1.54
C PHE A 22 6.94 -0.55 2.13
N PHE A 23 7.38 0.52 2.79
CA PHE A 23 6.49 1.56 3.30
C PHE A 23 5.74 2.27 2.17
N ILE A 24 6.44 2.66 1.09
CA ILE A 24 5.84 3.31 -0.08
C ILE A 24 4.83 2.40 -0.77
N VAL A 25 5.15 1.11 -0.96
CA VAL A 25 4.23 0.13 -1.57
C VAL A 25 2.98 -0.04 -0.73
N LYS A 26 3.12 -0.13 0.60
CA LYS A 26 1.95 -0.20 1.52
C LYS A 26 1.07 1.04 1.40
N LEU A 27 1.67 2.23 1.38
CA LEU A 27 0.93 3.49 1.22
C LEU A 27 0.18 3.53 -0.11
N LEU A 28 0.83 3.16 -1.21
CA LEU A 28 0.21 3.11 -2.53
C LEU A 28 -0.95 2.10 -2.58
N LEU A 29 -0.81 0.94 -1.93
CA LEU A 29 -1.88 -0.05 -1.81
C LEU A 29 -3.10 0.48 -1.06
N ILE A 30 -2.89 1.20 0.06
CA ILE A 30 -3.97 1.84 0.81
C ILE A 30 -4.69 2.87 -0.05
N ILE A 31 -3.94 3.77 -0.70
CA ILE A 31 -4.50 4.82 -1.56
C ILE A 31 -5.30 4.19 -2.71
N THR A 32 -4.76 3.15 -3.34
CA THR A 32 -5.43 2.40 -4.42
C THR A 32 -6.74 1.79 -3.94
N PHE A 33 -6.75 1.17 -2.76
CA PHE A 33 -7.94 0.57 -2.19
C PHE A 33 -9.03 1.61 -1.87
N ILE A 34 -8.65 2.72 -1.24
CA ILE A 34 -9.57 3.83 -0.97
C ILE A 34 -10.15 4.37 -2.28
N ASN A 35 -9.33 4.57 -3.31
CA ASN A 35 -9.80 5.06 -4.60
C ASN A 35 -10.79 4.09 -5.27
N ALA A 36 -10.54 2.77 -5.16
CA ALA A 36 -11.47 1.77 -5.66
C ALA A 36 -12.83 1.82 -4.93
N VAL A 37 -12.81 1.95 -3.60
CA VAL A 37 -14.03 2.09 -2.79
C VAL A 37 -14.80 3.35 -3.17
N LEU A 38 -14.13 4.50 -3.34
CA LEU A 38 -14.76 5.76 -3.76
C LEU A 38 -15.42 5.66 -5.14
N ASN A 39 -14.76 5.00 -6.08
CA ASN A 39 -15.33 4.81 -7.42
C ASN A 39 -16.52 3.84 -7.44
N LEU A 40 -16.49 2.81 -6.57
CA LEU A 40 -17.61 1.87 -6.41
C LEU A 40 -18.81 2.53 -5.72
N SER A 41 -18.56 3.35 -4.70
CA SER A 41 -19.58 4.03 -3.90
C SER A 41 -20.24 5.20 -4.62
N ASN A 42 -19.68 5.69 -5.73
CA ASN A 42 -20.28 6.74 -6.53
C ASN A 42 -21.62 6.28 -7.14
N ALA A 43 -22.72 6.75 -6.54
CA ALA A 43 -24.08 6.41 -6.94
C ALA A 43 -24.52 7.05 -8.27
N GLN A 44 -23.84 8.10 -8.73
CA GLN A 44 -24.17 8.77 -10.00
C GLN A 44 -23.76 7.94 -11.23
N VAL A 45 -22.83 7.00 -11.05
CA VAL A 45 -22.36 6.12 -12.12
C VAL A 45 -23.14 4.80 -12.05
N ALA A 46 -23.82 4.45 -13.15
CA ALA A 46 -24.49 3.16 -13.26
C ALA A 46 -23.50 2.00 -13.03
N PHE A 47 -24.01 0.88 -12.53
CA PHE A 47 -23.20 -0.32 -12.32
C PHE A 47 -22.90 -1.00 -13.66
N GLY A 48 -21.95 -0.43 -14.40
CA GLY A 48 -21.46 -0.92 -15.68
C GLY A 48 -20.03 -1.44 -15.58
N PHE A 49 -19.43 -1.68 -16.75
CA PHE A 49 -18.08 -2.23 -16.90
C PHE A 49 -17.02 -1.52 -16.03
N MET A 50 -17.10 -0.19 -15.90
CA MET A 50 -16.18 0.58 -15.07
C MET A 50 -16.21 0.18 -13.59
N LYS A 51 -17.40 -0.08 -13.03
CA LYS A 51 -17.51 -0.53 -11.63
C LYS A 51 -16.94 -1.93 -11.45
N ILE A 52 -17.06 -2.81 -12.45
CA ILE A 52 -16.45 -4.15 -12.43
C ILE A 52 -14.92 -4.04 -12.40
N ILE A 53 -14.33 -3.14 -13.19
CA ILE A 53 -12.88 -2.87 -13.16
C ILE A 53 -12.47 -2.41 -11.75
N TRP A 54 -13.18 -1.44 -11.17
CA TRP A 54 -12.87 -0.96 -9.82
C TRP A 54 -13.05 -2.03 -8.74
N LEU A 55 -14.04 -2.91 -8.89
CA LEU A 55 -14.22 -4.07 -8.01
C LEU A 55 -13.01 -5.00 -8.06
N PHE A 56 -12.53 -5.30 -9.25
CA PHE A 56 -11.35 -6.15 -9.44
C PHE A 56 -10.09 -5.52 -8.86
N ILE A 57 -9.84 -4.24 -9.16
CA ILE A 57 -8.72 -3.47 -8.59
C ILE A 57 -8.80 -3.45 -7.06
N GLY A 58 -9.98 -3.18 -6.51
CA GLY A 58 -10.22 -3.17 -5.07
C GLY A 58 -9.95 -4.52 -4.42
N MET A 59 -10.33 -5.63 -5.08
CA MET A 59 -10.07 -6.98 -4.60
C MET A 59 -8.57 -7.31 -4.56
N VAL A 60 -7.84 -6.99 -5.63
CA VAL A 60 -6.38 -7.17 -5.68
C VAL A 60 -5.69 -6.31 -4.62
N ALA A 61 -6.12 -5.06 -4.45
CA ALA A 61 -5.57 -4.17 -3.43
C ALA A 61 -5.86 -4.67 -2.00
N ALA A 62 -7.06 -5.18 -1.73
CA ALA A 62 -7.41 -5.78 -0.44
C ALA A 62 -6.57 -7.02 -0.14
N PHE A 63 -6.37 -7.90 -1.14
CA PHE A 63 -5.52 -9.07 -1.01
C PHE A 63 -4.06 -8.67 -0.76
N GLY A 64 -3.55 -7.68 -1.50
CA GLY A 64 -2.22 -7.12 -1.28
C GLY A 64 -2.06 -6.57 0.14
N LEU A 65 -2.99 -5.72 0.57
CA LEU A 65 -2.99 -5.17 1.94
C LEU A 65 -2.95 -6.28 2.99
N ARG A 66 -3.74 -7.34 2.85
CA ARG A 66 -3.71 -8.48 3.77
C ARG A 66 -2.34 -9.13 3.86
N ASN A 67 -1.66 -9.37 2.74
CA ASN A 67 -0.34 -10.03 2.73
C ASN A 67 0.83 -9.12 3.13
N TYR A 68 0.69 -7.79 2.98
CA TYR A 68 1.75 -6.84 3.34
C TYR A 68 1.59 -6.29 4.77
N PHE A 69 0.40 -6.35 5.38
CA PHE A 69 0.15 -5.84 6.74
C PHE A 69 0.01 -6.91 7.83
N PHE A 70 -0.45 -8.12 7.50
CA PHE A 70 -0.49 -9.28 8.39
C PHE A 70 0.50 -10.34 7.92
#